data_AF-A0A662P6Y6-F1
#
_entry.id   AF-A0A662P6Y6-F1
#
_cell.length_a   1.000
_cell.length_b   1.000
_cell.length_c   1.000
_cell.angle_alpha   90.00
_cell.angle_beta   90.00
_cell.angle_gamma   90.00
#
_symmetry.space_group_name_H-M   'P 1'
#
loop_
_entity.id
_entity.type
_entity.pdbx_description
1 polymer ?
#
loop_
_entity_poly.entity_id
_entity_poly.type
_entity_poly.pdbx_seq_one_letter_code
_entity_poly.pdbx_strand_id
1 'polypeptide(L)'
;MTGYDKHYAKYLMFKKDAENEGISIPLRIEAYFYAAFHLIEAVAARHGMHIEKHQKVRRVLESSPSIFKDKTETLWRSFLEIENQIRPAQIYGGAINGKRLEKTRELFDLIEDICGVYCRDTR
;
A
#
# COMPACT_ATOMS: atom_id res chain seq x y z
N MET A 1 -9.98 -9.63 -17.72
CA MET A 1 -9.04 -9.31 -16.62
C MET A 1 -9.87 -9.05 -15.38
N THR A 2 -9.63 -9.78 -14.29
CA THR A 2 -10.40 -9.61 -13.05
C THR A 2 -10.06 -8.29 -12.35
N GLY A 3 -10.86 -7.89 -11.35
CA GLY A 3 -10.53 -6.75 -10.49
C GLY A 3 -9.16 -6.93 -9.82
N TYR A 4 -8.88 -8.15 -9.34
CA TYR A 4 -7.58 -8.53 -8.79
C TYR A 4 -6.43 -8.26 -9.78
N ASP A 5 -6.49 -8.84 -10.98
CA ASP A 5 -5.41 -8.74 -11.98
C ASP A 5 -5.09 -7.28 -12.33
N LYS A 6 -6.12 -6.45 -12.47
CA LYS A 6 -5.98 -5.02 -12.78
C LYS A 6 -5.24 -4.28 -11.68
N HIS A 7 -5.60 -4.53 -10.42
CA HIS A 7 -4.97 -3.87 -9.28
C HIS A 7 -3.57 -4.42 -9.01
N TYR A 8 -3.38 -5.73 -9.15
CA TYR A 8 -2.08 -6.36 -9.00
C TYR A 8 -1.07 -5.87 -10.05
N ALA A 9 -1.49 -5.73 -11.31
CA ALA A 9 -0.64 -5.15 -12.36
C ALA A 9 -0.21 -3.70 -12.03
N LYS A 10 -1.11 -2.88 -11.47
CA LYS A 10 -0.77 -1.53 -11.01
C LYS A 10 0.18 -1.54 -9.83
N TYR A 11 -0.02 -2.45 -8.87
CA TYR A 11 0.90 -2.65 -7.75
C TYR A 11 2.33 -2.91 -8.26
N LEU A 12 2.50 -3.85 -9.21
CA LEU A 12 3.82 -4.16 -9.77
C LEU A 12 4.45 -2.95 -10.49
N MET A 13 3.65 -2.21 -11.26
CA MET A 13 4.09 -1.00 -11.95
C MET A 13 4.59 0.06 -10.96
N PHE A 14 3.80 0.40 -9.94
CA PHE A 14 4.19 1.41 -8.95
C PHE A 14 5.34 0.93 -8.05
N LYS A 15 5.40 -0.36 -7.71
CA LYS A 15 6.54 -0.92 -6.96
C LYS A 15 7.85 -0.73 -7.72
N LYS A 16 7.85 -1.02 -9.02
CA LYS A 16 9.02 -0.80 -9.89
C LYS A 16 9.49 0.67 -9.86
N ASP A 17 8.56 1.62 -9.91
CA ASP A 17 8.91 3.05 -9.81
C ASP A 17 9.43 3.41 -8.42
N ALA A 18 8.82 2.87 -7.36
CA ALA A 18 9.23 3.11 -5.98
C ALA A 18 10.66 2.61 -5.68
N GLU A 19 11.06 1.50 -6.30
CA GLU A 19 12.37 0.87 -6.14
C GLU A 19 13.44 1.47 -7.06
N ASN A 20 13.07 2.30 -8.04
CA ASN A 20 14.01 2.91 -8.96
C ASN A 20 14.76 4.08 -8.29
N GLU A 21 16.06 3.91 -8.04
CA GLU A 21 16.92 4.92 -7.42
C GLU A 21 17.14 6.18 -8.30
N GLY A 22 16.84 6.11 -9.59
CA GLY A 22 16.83 7.27 -10.48
C GLY A 22 15.62 8.20 -10.30
N ILE A 23 14.60 7.78 -9.52
CA ILE A 23 13.43 8.60 -9.21
C ILE A 23 13.68 9.38 -7.90
N SER A 24 13.23 10.63 -7.86
CA SER A 24 13.38 11.46 -6.67
C SER A 24 12.69 10.85 -5.44
N ILE A 25 13.27 11.05 -4.26
CA ILE A 25 12.75 10.54 -2.99
C ILE A 25 11.24 10.82 -2.81
N PRO A 26 10.73 12.04 -3.09
CA PRO A 26 9.31 12.31 -2.95
C PRO A 26 8.43 11.42 -3.83
N LEU A 27 8.81 11.27 -5.11
CA LEU A 27 8.07 10.46 -6.07
C LEU A 27 8.15 8.97 -5.77
N ARG A 28 9.27 8.47 -5.22
CA ARG A 28 9.39 7.08 -4.76
C ARG A 28 8.43 6.76 -3.62
N ILE A 29 8.25 7.69 -2.68
CA ILE A 29 7.28 7.54 -1.58
C ILE A 29 5.83 7.54 -2.11
N GLU A 30 5.50 8.43 -3.06
CA GLU A 30 4.20 8.41 -3.73
C GLU A 30 3.96 7.07 -4.46
N ALA A 31 4.99 6.56 -5.14
CA ALA A 31 4.93 5.27 -5.81
C ALA A 31 4.72 4.12 -4.80
N TYR A 32 5.42 4.09 -3.66
CA TYR A 32 5.16 3.11 -2.59
C TYR A 32 3.72 3.21 -2.05
N PHE A 33 3.20 4.42 -1.86
CA PHE A 33 1.81 4.63 -1.45
C PHE A 33 0.82 4.02 -2.45
N TYR A 34 0.97 4.30 -3.74
CA TYR A 34 0.09 3.75 -4.77
C TYR A 34 0.24 2.24 -4.93
N ALA A 35 1.46 1.72 -4.78
CA ALA A 35 1.74 0.30 -4.77
C ALA A 35 1.01 -0.39 -3.61
N ALA A 36 1.11 0.15 -2.38
CA ALA A 36 0.42 -0.37 -1.20
C ALA A 36 -1.10 -0.37 -1.40
N PHE A 37 -1.66 0.75 -1.84
CA PHE A 37 -3.11 0.87 -2.08
C PHE A 37 -3.60 -0.20 -3.06
N HIS A 38 -2.90 -0.36 -4.19
CA HIS A 38 -3.31 -1.32 -5.21
C HIS A 38 -3.09 -2.77 -4.81
N LEU A 39 -2.11 -3.07 -3.95
CA LEU A 39 -1.96 -4.41 -3.40
C LEU A 39 -3.12 -4.75 -2.45
N ILE A 40 -3.49 -3.83 -1.55
CA ILE A 40 -4.62 -4.00 -0.62
C ILE A 40 -5.93 -4.16 -1.42
N GLU A 41 -6.16 -3.31 -2.42
CA GLU A 41 -7.34 -3.38 -3.29
C GLU A 41 -7.38 -4.68 -4.09
N ALA A 42 -6.23 -5.19 -4.56
CA ALA A 42 -6.18 -6.48 -5.25
C ALA A 42 -6.66 -7.60 -4.32
N VAL A 43 -6.14 -7.67 -3.09
CA VAL A 43 -6.59 -8.67 -2.12
C VAL A 43 -8.08 -8.50 -1.81
N ALA A 44 -8.57 -7.28 -1.55
CA ALA A 44 -9.99 -7.02 -1.33
C ALA A 44 -10.86 -7.52 -2.51
N ALA A 45 -10.43 -7.28 -3.76
CA ALA A 45 -11.14 -7.72 -4.95
C ALA A 45 -11.22 -9.26 -5.07
N ARG A 46 -10.23 -10.01 -4.57
CA ARG A 46 -10.31 -11.48 -4.49
C ARG A 46 -11.42 -11.96 -3.56
N HIS A 47 -11.77 -11.16 -2.56
CA HIS A 47 -12.87 -11.41 -1.62
C HIS A 47 -14.18 -10.75 -2.04
N GLY A 48 -14.30 -10.29 -3.30
CA GLY A 48 -15.51 -9.65 -3.81
C GLY A 48 -15.77 -8.26 -3.27
N MET A 49 -14.73 -7.58 -2.74
CA MET A 49 -14.83 -6.24 -2.18
C MET A 49 -14.04 -5.22 -2.99
N HIS A 50 -14.52 -3.98 -3.01
CA HIS A 50 -13.88 -2.87 -3.68
C HIS A 50 -13.73 -1.69 -2.72
N ILE A 51 -12.50 -1.22 -2.53
CA ILE A 51 -12.20 -0.06 -1.69
C ILE A 51 -12.38 1.22 -2.51
N GLU A 52 -12.05 1.20 -3.80
CA GLU A 52 -12.18 2.27 -4.82
C GLU A 52 -11.28 3.49 -4.61
N LYS A 53 -11.20 3.98 -3.36
CA LYS A 53 -10.50 5.21 -2.99
C LYS A 53 -9.64 4.95 -1.76
N HIS A 54 -8.41 5.44 -1.76
CA HIS A 54 -7.47 5.22 -0.67
C HIS A 54 -8.00 5.67 0.70
N GLN A 55 -8.78 6.75 0.76
CA GLN A 55 -9.40 7.25 2.00
C GLN A 55 -10.40 6.26 2.62
N LYS A 56 -10.87 5.26 1.85
CA LYS A 56 -11.81 4.24 2.31
C LYS A 56 -11.12 3.00 2.87
N VAL A 57 -9.79 2.85 2.76
CA VAL A 57 -9.04 1.64 3.17
C VAL A 57 -9.41 1.22 4.59
N ARG A 58 -9.24 2.11 5.58
CA ARG A 58 -9.58 1.80 6.96
C ARG A 58 -11.02 1.30 7.12
N ARG A 59 -11.98 2.08 6.64
CA ARG A 59 -13.42 1.78 6.80
C ARG A 59 -13.77 0.43 6.19
N VAL A 60 -13.29 0.15 4.98
CA VAL A 60 -13.62 -1.10 4.28
C VAL A 60 -12.99 -2.30 4.98
N LEU A 61 -11.72 -2.19 5.36
CA LEU A 61 -11.03 -3.28 6.07
C LEU A 61 -11.64 -3.54 7.46
N GLU A 62 -11.98 -2.51 8.23
CA GLU A 62 -12.68 -2.65 9.52
C GLU A 62 -14.07 -3.28 9.35
N SER A 63 -14.78 -2.99 8.26
CA SER A 63 -16.11 -3.57 7.98
C SER A 63 -16.05 -5.02 7.47
N SER A 64 -14.86 -5.54 7.21
CA SER A 64 -14.66 -6.88 6.64
C SER A 64 -13.39 -7.53 7.17
N PRO A 65 -13.33 -7.78 8.49
CA PRO A 65 -12.13 -8.29 9.14
C PRO A 65 -11.78 -9.71 8.70
N SER A 66 -12.69 -10.45 8.05
CA SER A 66 -12.41 -11.80 7.54
C SER A 66 -11.34 -11.86 6.45
N ILE A 67 -11.05 -10.74 5.76
CA ILE A 67 -10.01 -10.70 4.71
C ILE A 67 -8.62 -10.89 5.32
N PHE A 68 -8.28 -10.08 6.32
CA PHE A 68 -6.93 -10.05 6.92
C PHE A 68 -6.89 -10.54 8.37
N LYS A 69 -8.05 -10.91 8.94
CA LYS A 69 -8.22 -11.43 10.30
C LYS A 69 -7.57 -10.52 11.34
N ASP A 70 -6.65 -11.06 12.13
CA ASP A 70 -5.89 -10.36 13.16
C ASP A 70 -4.93 -9.31 12.60
N LYS A 71 -4.60 -9.35 11.30
CA LYS A 71 -3.72 -8.37 10.65
C LYS A 71 -4.45 -7.14 10.13
N THR A 72 -5.78 -7.11 10.18
CA THR A 72 -6.60 -6.02 9.65
C THR A 72 -6.17 -4.66 10.20
N GLU A 73 -6.00 -4.56 11.52
CA GLU A 73 -5.61 -3.30 12.17
C GLU A 73 -4.21 -2.84 11.78
N THR A 74 -3.23 -3.75 11.86
CA THR A 74 -1.86 -3.47 11.47
C THR A 74 -1.80 -2.96 10.03
N LEU A 75 -2.50 -3.61 9.11
CA LEU A 75 -2.50 -3.27 7.69
C LEU A 75 -3.01 -1.84 7.45
N TRP A 76 -4.20 -1.49 7.96
CA TRP A 76 -4.74 -0.16 7.70
C TRP A 76 -3.96 0.93 8.44
N ARG A 77 -3.40 0.65 9.63
CA ARG A 77 -2.56 1.62 10.35
C ARG A 77 -1.29 1.94 9.58
N SER A 78 -0.59 0.92 9.08
CA SER A 78 0.61 1.11 8.27
C SER A 78 0.31 1.92 7.00
N PHE A 79 -0.81 1.62 6.33
CA PHE A 79 -1.25 2.38 5.17
C PHE A 79 -1.55 3.85 5.52
N LEU A 80 -2.30 4.11 6.59
CA LEU A 80 -2.65 5.47 7.02
C LEU A 80 -1.43 6.28 7.49
N GLU A 81 -0.41 5.64 8.02
CA GLU A 81 0.85 6.31 8.38
C GLU A 81 1.56 6.84 7.12
N ILE A 82 1.64 6.02 6.06
CA ILE A 82 2.14 6.49 4.76
C ILE A 82 1.26 7.65 4.25
N GLU A 83 -0.07 7.46 4.25
CA GLU A 83 -1.04 8.41 3.69
C GLU A 83 -1.02 9.78 4.38
N ASN A 84 -1.12 9.80 5.71
CA ASN A 84 -1.46 11.01 6.47
C ASN A 84 -0.27 11.62 7.21
N GLN A 85 0.81 10.86 7.43
CA GLN A 85 1.99 11.36 8.13
C GLN A 85 3.13 11.59 7.15
N ILE A 86 3.49 10.57 6.37
CA ILE A 86 4.70 10.62 5.56
C ILE A 86 4.51 11.50 4.31
N ARG A 87 3.48 11.24 3.49
CA ARG A 87 3.24 11.98 2.24
C ARG A 87 3.08 13.49 2.46
N PRO A 88 2.23 13.98 3.40
CA PRO A 88 2.06 15.41 3.58
C PRO A 88 3.35 16.10 4.06
N ALA A 89 4.13 15.42 4.92
CA ALA A 89 5.38 15.97 5.46
C ALA A 89 6.47 16.21 4.39
N GLN A 90 6.32 15.67 3.18
CA GLN A 90 7.21 15.94 2.06
C GLN A 90 7.01 17.34 1.48
N ILE A 91 5.76 17.83 1.47
CA ILE A 91 5.37 19.10 0.86
C ILE A 91 5.68 20.27 1.81
N TYR A 92 5.52 20.06 3.11
CA TYR A 92 5.61 21.12 4.11
C TYR A 92 7.02 21.31 4.73
N GLY A 93 8.09 20.93 4.01
CA GLY A 93 9.44 21.44 4.29
C GLY A 93 10.34 20.60 5.21
N GLY A 94 10.07 19.30 5.37
CA GLY A 94 11.03 18.42 6.02
C GLY A 94 12.27 18.14 5.15
N ALA A 95 13.45 17.98 5.76
CA ALA A 95 14.66 17.61 5.04
C ALA A 95 14.44 16.34 4.18
N ILE A 96 14.86 16.39 2.91
CA ILE A 96 14.85 15.26 1.98
C ILE A 96 16.11 14.42 2.24
N ASN A 97 16.19 13.80 3.42
CA ASN A 97 17.37 13.07 3.89
C ASN A 97 17.19 11.54 3.89
N GLY A 98 16.24 11.02 3.10
CA GLY A 98 16.02 9.57 2.96
C GLY A 98 15.26 8.89 4.10
N LYS A 99 15.29 9.42 5.33
CA LYS A 99 14.63 8.79 6.50
C LYS A 99 13.15 8.47 6.30
N ARG A 100 12.43 9.39 5.64
CA ARG A 100 11.01 9.17 5.31
C ARG A 100 10.83 8.05 4.29
N LEU A 101 11.73 7.93 3.32
CA LEU A 101 11.70 6.86 2.33
C LEU A 101 12.01 5.52 3.00
N GLU A 102 12.99 5.46 3.90
CA GLU A 102 13.27 4.27 4.71
C GLU A 102 12.03 3.84 5.49
N LYS A 103 11.39 4.77 6.20
CA LYS A 103 10.15 4.47 6.93
C LYS A 103 9.01 4.02 6.02
N THR A 104 8.85 4.64 4.85
CA THR A 104 7.87 4.20 3.85
C THR A 104 8.16 2.78 3.38
N ARG A 105 9.43 2.41 3.16
CA ARG A 105 9.84 1.05 2.80
C ARG A 105 9.48 0.05 3.88
N GLU A 106 9.83 0.32 5.14
CA GLU A 106 9.47 -0.56 6.27
C GLU A 106 7.95 -0.82 6.36
N LEU A 107 7.15 0.24 6.25
CA LEU A 107 5.69 0.12 6.29
C LEU A 107 5.15 -0.61 5.07
N PHE A 108 5.72 -0.36 3.90
CA PHE A 108 5.36 -1.05 2.67
C PHE A 108 5.70 -2.53 2.73
N ASP A 109 6.89 -2.90 3.20
CA ASP A 109 7.32 -4.29 3.34
C ASP A 109 6.38 -5.06 4.28
N LEU A 110 5.94 -4.44 5.38
CA LEU A 110 4.93 -5.02 6.26
C LEU A 110 3.57 -5.22 5.56
N ILE A 111 3.11 -4.23 4.78
CA ILE A 111 1.88 -4.34 3.98
C ILE A 111 2.02 -5.48 2.95
N GLU A 112 3.18 -5.56 2.29
CA GLU A 112 3.48 -6.56 1.28
C GLU A 112 3.55 -7.97 1.87
N ASP A 113 4.13 -8.13 3.06
CA ASP A 113 4.15 -9.40 3.78
C ASP A 113 2.74 -9.87 4.14
N ILE A 114 1.91 -8.97 4.70
CA ILE A 114 0.53 -9.28 5.06
C ILE A 114 -0.26 -9.67 3.81
N CYS A 115 -0.24 -8.85 2.76
CA CYS A 115 -1.01 -9.11 1.53
C CYS A 115 -0.44 -10.25 0.69
N GLY A 116 0.86 -10.48 0.73
CA GLY A 116 1.58 -11.47 -0.07
C GLY A 116 1.23 -12.90 0.30
N VAL A 117 0.80 -13.17 1.55
CA VAL A 117 0.22 -14.46 1.94
C VAL A 117 -1.02 -14.77 1.10
N TYR A 118 -1.95 -13.82 0.99
CA TYR A 118 -3.21 -13.98 0.26
C TYR A 118 -3.07 -13.97 -1.26
N CYS A 119 -1.94 -13.46 -1.77
CA CYS A 119 -1.61 -13.52 -3.19
C CYS A 119 -0.96 -14.86 -3.58
N ARG A 120 -0.33 -15.58 -2.63
CA ARG A 120 0.38 -16.84 -2.86
C ARG A 120 -0.48 -18.10 -2.70
N ASP A 121 -1.64 -18.01 -2.05
CA ASP A 121 -2.63 -19.10 -1.85
C ASP A 121 -3.34 -19.60 -3.13
N THR A 122 -2.69 -19.50 -4.30
CA THR A 122 -3.21 -19.96 -5.59
C THR A 122 -2.17 -20.73 -6.41
N ARG A 123 -1.45 -21.65 -5.76
CA ARG A 123 -0.81 -22.78 -6.45
C ARG A 123 -1.27 -24.09 -5.82
#